data_AF-A0A8H3I5A4-F1
#
_entry.id   AF-A0A8H3I5A4-F1
#
_cell.length_a   1.000
_cell.length_b   1.000
_cell.length_c   1.000
_cell.angle_alpha   90.00
_cell.angle_beta   90.00
_cell.angle_gamma   90.00
#
_symmetry.space_group_name_H-M   'P 1'
#
loop_
_entity.id
_entity.type
_entity.pdbx_description
1 polymer ?
#
loop_
_entity_poly.entity_id
_entity_poly.type
_entity_poly.pdbx_seq_one_letter_code
_entity_poly.pdbx_strand_id
1 'polypeptide(L)'
;MTQVNSKNVVIDQFTYTPPPLPEYIARVHTLNTIVGVPSEGEVKEIHNAIRALNGLLSSIPSLYDFKLATQLAQHLFTVQMAIYRNEYPSSIFQSENVYTPPSFPSHLPISLEPVTGAPSDEELESAHKAVLTMENLANNPLFEFDALNVEASQYLFNLQFARYIQDSNHGRFAQKPPNTPARTEQSDPSIVAPDQAYGVEGQQSSQDPDTSSLGTESQASPLGHTLEPTPIPVLDHKVGGPAVSQQLEETNRFLVFAQKLLRIIGQTLLSSHYNANRNTGSYSSYRTTNDEGELPWMRNLPFIDGDSNCSSFRPRLTDPELVGYLKFYSIGSGLIEEETGDLIHTKKAEAEKRLATFLFWGRPAFPHAM
;
A
#
# COMPACT_ATOMS: atom_id res chain seq x y z
N MET A 1 -10.65 -25.26 -56.35
CA MET A 1 -9.44 -25.48 -55.52
C MET A 1 -8.61 -24.21 -55.60
N THR A 2 -8.82 -23.30 -54.66
CA THR A 2 -8.15 -21.99 -54.66
C THR A 2 -7.28 -21.95 -53.42
N GLN A 3 -5.97 -22.03 -53.64
CA GLN A 3 -4.94 -22.09 -52.63
C GLN A 3 -4.83 -20.70 -51.99
N VAL A 4 -5.33 -20.55 -50.76
CA VAL A 4 -5.12 -19.35 -49.96
C VAL A 4 -3.68 -19.41 -49.44
N ASN A 5 -2.86 -18.54 -50.01
CA ASN A 5 -1.46 -18.37 -49.67
C ASN A 5 -1.39 -17.65 -48.31
N SER A 6 -1.35 -18.42 -47.22
CA SER A 6 -1.10 -17.91 -45.87
C SER A 6 0.30 -17.32 -45.83
N LYS A 7 0.38 -15.99 -45.88
CA LYS A 7 1.59 -15.26 -45.54
C LYS A 7 1.90 -15.57 -44.08
N ASN A 8 2.91 -16.42 -43.86
CA ASN A 8 3.58 -16.56 -42.57
C ASN A 8 4.15 -15.18 -42.22
N VAL A 9 3.44 -14.44 -41.39
CA VAL A 9 4.00 -13.30 -40.66
C VAL A 9 5.01 -13.91 -39.70
N VAL A 10 6.29 -13.67 -39.97
CA VAL A 10 7.36 -13.98 -39.04
C VAL A 10 7.11 -13.13 -37.80
N ILE A 11 6.59 -13.76 -36.75
CA ILE A 11 6.52 -13.14 -35.43
C ILE A 11 7.98 -13.01 -34.99
N ASP A 12 8.49 -11.78 -34.95
CA ASP A 12 9.78 -11.50 -34.35
C ASP A 12 9.81 -12.16 -32.96
N GLN A 13 10.78 -13.05 -32.77
CA GLN A 13 10.87 -13.89 -31.58
C GLN A 13 11.42 -13.03 -30.42
N PHE A 14 10.58 -12.15 -29.88
CA PHE A 14 10.95 -11.30 -28.75
C PHE A 14 11.31 -12.17 -27.54
N THR A 15 12.40 -11.78 -26.87
CA THR A 15 12.92 -12.46 -25.69
C THR A 15 12.85 -11.52 -24.50
N TYR A 16 12.22 -11.95 -23.41
CA TYR A 16 12.03 -11.16 -22.19
C TYR A 16 12.88 -11.76 -21.08
N THR A 17 13.91 -11.03 -20.66
CA THR A 17 14.85 -11.49 -19.63
C THR A 17 14.47 -10.88 -18.28
N PRO A 18 14.24 -11.70 -17.24
CA PRO A 18 13.92 -11.20 -15.91
C PRO A 18 15.15 -10.59 -15.21
N PRO A 19 14.96 -9.68 -14.24
CA PRO A 19 16.05 -9.23 -13.39
C PRO A 19 16.57 -10.38 -12.49
N PRO A 20 17.85 -10.35 -12.10
CA PRO A 20 18.40 -11.35 -11.20
C PRO A 20 17.73 -11.27 -9.82
N LEU A 21 17.26 -12.40 -9.32
CA LEU A 21 16.62 -12.49 -8.01
C LEU A 21 17.65 -12.74 -6.90
N PRO A 22 17.54 -12.07 -5.73
CA PRO A 22 18.30 -12.40 -4.54
C PRO A 22 18.02 -13.82 -4.07
N GLU A 23 18.99 -14.45 -3.41
CA GLU A 23 18.95 -15.86 -3.04
C GLU A 23 17.70 -16.25 -2.23
N TYR A 24 17.24 -15.38 -1.32
CA TYR A 24 16.07 -15.64 -0.50
C TYR A 24 14.75 -15.67 -1.29
N ILE A 25 14.65 -14.97 -2.43
CA ILE A 25 13.51 -15.06 -3.34
C ILE A 25 13.71 -16.20 -4.33
N ALA A 26 14.93 -16.32 -4.89
CA ALA A 26 15.28 -17.31 -5.91
C ALA A 26 15.10 -18.77 -5.43
N ARG A 27 15.19 -19.01 -4.11
CA ARG A 27 14.94 -20.33 -3.50
C ARG A 27 13.49 -20.82 -3.66
N VAL A 28 12.53 -19.90 -3.78
CA VAL A 28 11.10 -20.21 -3.80
C VAL A 28 10.48 -19.87 -5.16
N HIS A 29 10.96 -18.82 -5.81
CA HIS A 29 10.47 -18.34 -7.10
C HIS A 29 11.59 -18.32 -8.13
N THR A 30 11.38 -19.00 -9.26
CA THR A 30 12.33 -19.05 -10.37
C THR A 30 11.73 -18.35 -11.58
N LEU A 31 12.35 -17.25 -12.01
CA LEU A 31 11.96 -16.55 -13.23
C LEU A 31 12.87 -16.98 -14.38
N ASN A 32 12.27 -17.58 -15.40
CA ASN A 32 12.97 -18.00 -16.61
C ASN A 32 12.88 -16.90 -17.69
N THR A 33 13.84 -16.91 -18.62
CA THR A 33 13.73 -16.11 -19.83
C THR A 33 12.56 -16.60 -20.67
N ILE A 34 11.67 -15.67 -21.04
CA ILE A 34 10.47 -15.96 -21.84
C ILE A 34 10.79 -15.70 -23.31
N VAL A 35 10.41 -16.61 -24.20
CA VAL A 35 10.63 -16.51 -25.65
C VAL A 35 9.28 -16.58 -26.37
N GLY A 36 8.93 -15.53 -27.12
CA GLY A 36 7.65 -15.47 -27.85
C GLY A 36 6.52 -14.89 -27.00
N VAL A 37 5.30 -15.43 -27.15
CA VAL A 37 4.12 -14.95 -26.39
C VAL A 37 4.19 -15.54 -24.98
N PRO A 38 4.18 -14.70 -23.93
CA PRO A 38 4.19 -15.20 -22.56
C PRO A 38 2.96 -16.05 -22.24
N SER A 39 3.19 -17.17 -21.56
CA SER A 39 2.14 -18.03 -21.03
C SER A 39 1.63 -17.52 -19.67
N GLU A 40 0.41 -17.90 -19.31
CA GLU A 40 -0.19 -17.55 -18.01
C GLU A 40 0.70 -17.97 -16.83
N GLY A 41 1.30 -19.16 -16.89
CA GLY A 41 2.21 -19.66 -15.86
C GLY A 41 3.46 -18.78 -15.69
N GLU A 42 4.02 -18.27 -16.78
CA GLU A 42 5.19 -17.37 -16.72
C GLU A 42 4.82 -16.02 -16.11
N VAL A 43 3.65 -15.46 -16.46
CA VAL A 43 3.15 -14.21 -15.86
C VAL A 43 2.87 -14.42 -14.36
N LYS A 44 2.29 -15.57 -14.00
CA LYS A 44 2.03 -15.97 -12.61
C LYS A 44 3.31 -15.98 -11.77
N GLU A 45 4.39 -16.57 -12.28
CA GLU A 45 5.67 -16.59 -11.55
C GLU A 45 6.21 -15.17 -11.30
N ILE A 46 6.05 -14.25 -12.26
CA ILE A 46 6.45 -12.85 -12.09
C ILE A 46 5.60 -12.17 -11.00
N HIS A 47 4.28 -12.34 -11.01
CA HIS A 47 3.40 -11.83 -9.95
C HIS A 47 3.75 -12.41 -8.58
N ASN A 48 4.07 -13.71 -8.51
CA ASN A 48 4.48 -14.36 -7.28
C ASN A 48 5.80 -13.78 -6.74
N ALA A 49 6.79 -13.55 -7.61
CA ALA A 49 8.05 -12.92 -7.22
C ALA A 49 7.85 -11.48 -6.71
N ILE A 50 6.99 -10.69 -7.38
CA ILE A 50 6.61 -9.33 -6.92
C ILE A 50 5.90 -9.39 -5.58
N ARG A 51 4.95 -10.31 -5.40
CA ARG A 51 4.21 -10.48 -4.14
C ARG A 51 5.15 -10.88 -3.00
N ALA A 52 6.07 -11.81 -3.24
CA ALA A 52 7.08 -12.22 -2.27
C ALA A 52 7.95 -11.03 -1.85
N LEU A 53 8.42 -10.22 -2.81
CA LEU A 53 9.20 -9.02 -2.53
C LEU A 53 8.39 -7.98 -1.76
N ASN A 54 7.14 -7.72 -2.15
CA ASN A 54 6.26 -6.77 -1.46
C ASN A 54 5.88 -7.27 -0.04
N GLY A 55 5.77 -8.58 0.17
CA GLY A 55 5.57 -9.17 1.50
C GLY A 55 6.73 -8.90 2.46
N LEU A 56 7.95 -8.68 1.94
CA LEU A 56 9.10 -8.28 2.77
C LEU A 56 8.95 -6.86 3.30
N LEU A 57 8.24 -5.97 2.61
CA LEU A 57 7.97 -4.62 3.11
C LEU A 57 7.22 -4.66 4.45
N SER A 58 6.30 -5.62 4.62
CA SER A 58 5.52 -5.78 5.85
C SER A 58 6.23 -6.63 6.92
N SER A 59 7.06 -7.59 6.52
CA SER A 59 7.68 -8.55 7.45
C SER A 59 9.09 -8.14 7.88
N ILE A 60 9.95 -7.72 6.96
CA ILE A 60 11.35 -7.34 7.21
C ILE A 60 11.74 -6.19 6.25
N PRO A 61 11.43 -4.93 6.60
CA PRO A 61 11.64 -3.79 5.72
C PRO A 61 13.09 -3.62 5.24
N SER A 62 14.08 -4.09 6.01
CA SER A 62 15.50 -4.02 5.65
C SER A 62 15.90 -4.94 4.48
N LEU A 63 15.07 -5.94 4.15
CA LEU A 63 15.29 -6.84 3.02
C LEU A 63 14.52 -6.42 1.75
N TYR A 64 13.75 -5.33 1.84
CA TYR A 64 13.02 -4.80 0.70
C TYR A 64 13.97 -4.00 -0.22
N ASP A 65 14.14 -4.47 -1.45
CA ASP A 65 14.91 -3.79 -2.48
C ASP A 65 13.98 -3.05 -3.46
N PHE A 66 13.90 -1.73 -3.32
CA PHE A 66 13.11 -0.86 -4.20
C PHE A 66 13.57 -0.93 -5.67
N LYS A 67 14.87 -1.11 -5.90
CA LYS A 67 15.42 -1.21 -7.26
C LYS A 67 14.95 -2.51 -7.91
N LEU A 68 15.01 -3.63 -7.19
CA LEU A 68 14.49 -4.90 -7.67
C LEU A 68 12.97 -4.85 -7.92
N ALA A 69 12.20 -4.23 -7.02
CA ALA A 69 10.76 -4.07 -7.18
C ALA A 69 10.42 -3.30 -8.47
N THR A 70 11.17 -2.23 -8.74
CA THR A 70 11.03 -1.44 -9.97
C THR A 70 11.39 -2.27 -11.21
N GLN A 71 12.47 -3.05 -11.16
CA GLN A 71 12.88 -3.91 -12.28
C GLN A 71 11.87 -5.03 -12.57
N LEU A 72 11.30 -5.65 -11.53
CA LEU A 72 10.26 -6.66 -11.67
C LEU A 72 8.95 -6.06 -12.22
N ALA A 73 8.56 -4.87 -11.75
CA ALA A 73 7.41 -4.15 -12.30
C ALA A 73 7.60 -3.82 -13.79
N GLN A 74 8.79 -3.35 -14.18
CA GLN A 74 9.13 -3.10 -15.58
C GLN A 74 9.12 -4.39 -16.42
N HIS A 75 9.61 -5.50 -15.86
CA HIS A 75 9.57 -6.79 -16.54
C HIS A 75 8.14 -7.27 -16.75
N LEU A 76 7.29 -7.20 -15.71
CA LEU A 76 5.86 -7.50 -15.80
C LEU A 76 5.17 -6.64 -16.86
N PHE A 77 5.39 -5.32 -16.84
CA PHE A 77 4.83 -4.41 -17.84
C PHE A 77 5.20 -4.84 -19.27
N THR A 78 6.46 -5.19 -19.50
CA THR A 78 6.94 -5.59 -20.83
C THR A 78 6.29 -6.90 -21.29
N VAL A 79 6.12 -7.84 -20.37
CA VAL A 79 5.42 -9.12 -20.60
C VAL A 79 3.93 -8.90 -20.88
N GLN A 80 3.25 -8.06 -20.09
CA GLN A 80 1.84 -7.73 -20.31
C GLN A 80 1.61 -6.99 -21.64
N MET A 81 2.55 -6.14 -22.05
CA MET A 81 2.56 -5.51 -23.39
C MET A 81 2.69 -6.54 -24.52
N ALA A 82 3.46 -7.61 -24.31
CA ALA A 82 3.60 -8.68 -25.29
C ALA A 82 2.28 -9.42 -25.49
N ILE A 83 1.58 -9.73 -24.39
CA ILE A 83 0.25 -10.33 -24.41
C ILE A 83 -0.74 -9.41 -25.11
N TYR A 84 -0.79 -8.13 -24.72
CA TYR A 84 -1.67 -7.13 -25.34
C TYR A 84 -1.46 -7.05 -26.85
N ARG A 85 -0.21 -6.96 -27.32
CA ARG A 85 0.11 -6.88 -28.75
C ARG A 85 -0.25 -8.14 -29.52
N ASN A 86 -0.21 -9.29 -28.86
CA ASN A 86 -0.61 -10.57 -29.45
C ASN A 86 -2.14 -10.70 -29.56
N GLU A 87 -2.88 -10.24 -28.55
CA GLU A 87 -4.34 -10.30 -28.50
C GLU A 87 -5.02 -9.23 -29.36
N TYR A 88 -4.40 -8.05 -29.47
CA TYR A 88 -4.93 -6.91 -30.24
C TYR A 88 -3.93 -6.47 -31.34
N PRO A 89 -3.58 -7.36 -32.30
CA PRO A 89 -2.44 -7.15 -33.20
C PRO A 89 -2.63 -6.08 -34.28
N SER A 90 -3.80 -5.44 -34.39
CA SER A 90 -4.03 -4.35 -35.35
C SER A 90 -5.33 -3.61 -35.03
N SER A 91 -5.24 -2.42 -34.42
CA SER A 91 -6.19 -1.36 -34.76
C SER A 91 -5.53 0.01 -34.58
N ILE A 92 -5.36 0.70 -35.70
CA ILE A 92 -5.10 2.15 -35.71
C ILE A 92 -6.30 2.89 -35.08
N PHE A 93 -7.43 2.19 -34.90
CA PHE A 93 -8.68 2.66 -34.32
C PHE A 93 -9.11 1.78 -33.15
N GLN A 94 -8.80 2.23 -31.94
CA GLN A 94 -9.13 1.53 -30.70
C GLN A 94 -10.62 1.25 -30.51
N SER A 95 -11.49 1.99 -31.21
CA SER A 95 -12.95 1.89 -31.15
C SER A 95 -13.51 0.51 -31.53
N GLU A 96 -12.71 -0.34 -32.17
CA GLU A 96 -13.13 -1.68 -32.60
C GLU A 96 -12.66 -2.81 -31.68
N ASN A 97 -11.77 -2.53 -30.73
CA ASN A 97 -11.29 -3.56 -29.80
C ASN A 97 -12.35 -3.86 -28.75
N VAL A 98 -12.62 -5.14 -28.50
CA VAL A 98 -13.48 -5.61 -27.42
C VAL A 98 -12.61 -6.29 -26.37
N TYR A 99 -12.60 -5.74 -25.16
CA TYR A 99 -11.91 -6.27 -24.00
C TYR A 99 -12.88 -7.17 -23.24
N THR A 100 -12.69 -8.48 -23.34
CA THR A 100 -13.54 -9.46 -22.64
C THR A 100 -12.96 -9.75 -21.26
N PRO A 101 -13.73 -9.61 -20.16
CA PRO A 101 -13.27 -9.94 -18.82
C PRO A 101 -13.09 -11.45 -18.64
N PRO A 102 -12.25 -11.88 -17.68
CA PRO A 102 -12.14 -13.29 -17.34
C PRO A 102 -13.43 -13.83 -16.71
N SER A 103 -13.61 -15.15 -16.76
CA SER A 103 -14.81 -15.81 -16.24
C SER A 103 -14.74 -15.98 -14.73
N PHE A 104 -15.51 -15.18 -14.00
CA PHE A 104 -15.57 -15.28 -12.53
C PHE A 104 -16.55 -16.36 -12.07
N PRO A 105 -16.21 -17.13 -11.02
CA PRO A 105 -17.16 -18.02 -10.35
C PRO A 105 -18.42 -17.28 -9.84
N SER A 106 -19.58 -17.91 -10.00
CA SER A 106 -20.89 -17.33 -9.66
C SER A 106 -21.09 -16.97 -8.17
N HIS A 107 -20.23 -17.49 -7.28
CA HIS A 107 -20.28 -17.18 -5.85
C HIS A 107 -19.54 -15.88 -5.49
N LEU A 108 -18.79 -15.29 -6.42
CA LEU A 108 -18.09 -14.02 -6.20
C LEU A 108 -19.00 -12.85 -6.59
N PRO A 109 -19.08 -11.79 -5.78
CA PRO A 109 -19.87 -10.60 -6.08
C PRO A 109 -19.14 -9.67 -7.05
N ILE A 110 -18.55 -10.22 -8.11
CA ILE A 110 -17.83 -9.50 -9.16
C ILE A 110 -18.60 -9.67 -10.46
N SER A 111 -19.01 -8.55 -11.04
CA SER A 111 -19.65 -8.52 -12.35
C SER A 111 -18.89 -7.52 -13.20
N LEU A 112 -18.24 -8.01 -14.25
CA LEU A 112 -17.58 -7.19 -15.27
C LEU A 112 -18.27 -7.47 -16.60
N GLU A 113 -18.59 -6.41 -17.33
CA GLU A 113 -19.11 -6.51 -18.68
C GLU A 113 -17.97 -6.32 -19.71
N PRO A 114 -18.08 -6.90 -20.91
CA PRO A 114 -17.14 -6.63 -21.99
C PRO A 114 -17.12 -5.15 -22.36
N VAL A 115 -15.93 -4.55 -22.44
CA VAL A 115 -15.75 -3.14 -22.80
C VAL A 115 -15.37 -3.03 -24.26
N THR A 116 -16.08 -2.19 -25.02
CA THR A 116 -15.75 -1.92 -26.42
C THR A 116 -15.16 -0.53 -26.57
N GLY A 117 -14.02 -0.43 -27.24
CA GLY A 117 -13.34 0.86 -27.39
C GLY A 117 -12.58 1.27 -26.14
N ALA A 118 -12.51 2.57 -25.88
CA ALA A 118 -11.80 3.07 -24.72
C ALA A 118 -12.69 3.07 -23.47
N PRO A 119 -12.18 2.61 -22.32
CA PRO A 119 -13.00 2.42 -21.13
C PRO A 119 -13.42 3.75 -20.51
N SER A 120 -14.60 3.75 -19.90
CA SER A 120 -15.08 4.80 -19.00
C SER A 120 -14.39 4.71 -17.63
N ASP A 121 -14.54 5.75 -16.81
CA ASP A 121 -13.97 5.77 -15.47
C ASP A 121 -14.65 4.72 -14.57
N GLU A 122 -15.94 4.43 -14.80
CA GLU A 122 -16.75 3.44 -14.08
C GLU A 122 -16.33 1.99 -14.43
N GLU A 123 -16.05 1.74 -15.71
CA GLU A 123 -15.53 0.45 -16.20
C GLU A 123 -14.14 0.18 -15.62
N LEU A 124 -13.29 1.21 -15.57
CA LEU A 124 -11.96 1.12 -14.98
C LEU A 124 -12.01 0.91 -13.46
N GLU A 125 -12.89 1.63 -12.75
CA GLU A 125 -13.11 1.45 -11.32
C GLU A 125 -13.59 0.02 -11.00
N SER A 126 -14.51 -0.51 -11.82
CA SER A 126 -15.03 -1.87 -11.67
C SER A 126 -13.93 -2.91 -11.86
N ALA A 127 -13.09 -2.77 -12.89
CA ALA A 127 -11.94 -3.64 -13.12
C ALA A 127 -10.93 -3.58 -11.95
N HIS A 128 -10.65 -2.38 -11.43
CA HIS A 128 -9.79 -2.21 -10.24
C HIS A 128 -10.36 -2.94 -9.02
N LYS A 129 -11.66 -2.79 -8.73
CA LYS A 129 -12.31 -3.48 -7.61
C LYS A 129 -12.24 -5.00 -7.77
N ALA A 130 -12.39 -5.50 -8.99
CA ALA A 130 -12.26 -6.94 -9.28
C ALA A 130 -10.86 -7.46 -8.98
N VAL A 131 -9.81 -6.78 -9.48
CA VAL A 131 -8.41 -7.15 -9.19
C VAL A 131 -8.12 -7.11 -7.70
N LEU A 132 -8.52 -6.04 -6.99
CA LEU A 132 -8.34 -5.94 -5.54
C LEU A 132 -9.03 -7.09 -4.79
N THR A 133 -10.22 -7.48 -5.23
CA THR A 133 -10.94 -8.62 -4.63
C THR A 133 -10.19 -9.93 -4.87
N MET A 134 -9.63 -10.12 -6.07
CA MET A 134 -8.81 -11.29 -6.41
C MET A 134 -7.51 -11.34 -5.62
N GLU A 135 -6.80 -10.22 -5.49
CA GLU A 135 -5.58 -10.15 -4.70
C GLU A 135 -5.84 -10.47 -3.23
N ASN A 136 -6.94 -9.97 -2.67
CA ASN A 136 -7.34 -10.27 -1.29
C ASN A 136 -7.68 -11.76 -1.09
N LEU A 137 -8.30 -12.40 -2.09
CA LEU A 137 -8.64 -13.82 -2.03
C LEU A 137 -7.42 -14.73 -2.29
N ALA A 138 -6.49 -14.32 -3.16
CA ALA A 138 -5.25 -15.05 -3.43
C ALA A 138 -4.35 -15.17 -2.19
N ASN A 139 -4.55 -14.32 -1.17
CA ASN A 139 -3.87 -14.44 0.12
C ASN A 139 -4.44 -15.56 1.00
N ASN A 140 -5.52 -16.24 0.59
CA ASN A 140 -6.13 -17.33 1.34
C ASN A 140 -5.75 -18.70 0.71
N PRO A 141 -5.01 -19.57 1.43
CA PRO A 141 -4.56 -20.86 0.89
C PRO A 141 -5.69 -21.86 0.58
N LEU A 142 -6.94 -21.55 0.94
CA LEU A 142 -8.10 -22.40 0.66
C LEU A 142 -8.64 -22.27 -0.78
N PHE A 143 -8.18 -21.29 -1.56
CA PHE A 143 -8.69 -21.06 -2.90
C PHE A 143 -7.58 -20.87 -3.94
N GLU A 144 -7.65 -21.64 -5.03
CA GLU A 144 -6.72 -21.55 -6.17
C GLU A 144 -7.16 -20.44 -7.15
N PHE A 145 -7.12 -19.17 -6.70
CA PHE A 145 -7.48 -18.01 -7.54
C PHE A 145 -6.27 -17.34 -8.21
N ASP A 146 -5.08 -17.94 -8.15
CA ASP A 146 -3.87 -17.35 -8.72
C ASP A 146 -3.99 -17.09 -10.23
N ALA A 147 -4.54 -18.05 -10.96
CA ALA A 147 -4.80 -17.97 -12.40
C ALA A 147 -5.72 -16.79 -12.73
N LEU A 148 -6.86 -16.76 -12.03
CA LEU A 148 -7.87 -15.72 -12.18
C LEU A 148 -7.34 -14.33 -11.81
N ASN A 149 -6.43 -14.24 -10.82
CA ASN A 149 -5.78 -13.00 -10.46
C ASN A 149 -4.84 -12.48 -11.57
N VAL A 150 -4.11 -13.37 -12.24
CA VAL A 150 -3.25 -13.03 -13.38
C VAL A 150 -4.10 -12.54 -14.55
N GLU A 151 -5.17 -13.26 -14.89
CA GLU A 151 -6.10 -12.85 -15.96
C GLU A 151 -6.78 -11.52 -15.66
N ALA A 152 -7.25 -11.31 -14.42
CA ALA A 152 -7.85 -10.04 -13.99
C ALA A 152 -6.84 -8.88 -14.06
N SER A 153 -5.58 -9.13 -13.69
CA SER A 153 -4.49 -8.15 -13.79
C SER A 153 -4.19 -7.79 -15.24
N GLN A 154 -4.16 -8.79 -16.14
CA GLN A 154 -4.00 -8.57 -17.57
C GLN A 154 -5.18 -7.79 -18.16
N TYR A 155 -6.42 -8.10 -17.75
CA TYR A 155 -7.61 -7.38 -18.18
C TYR A 155 -7.56 -5.90 -17.78
N LEU A 156 -7.23 -5.60 -16.52
CA LEU A 156 -7.06 -4.23 -16.03
C LEU A 156 -5.95 -3.50 -16.82
N PHE A 157 -4.82 -4.16 -17.05
CA PHE A 157 -3.73 -3.62 -17.86
C PHE A 157 -4.21 -3.24 -19.26
N ASN A 158 -4.95 -4.13 -19.92
CA ASN A 158 -5.47 -3.90 -21.27
C ASN A 158 -6.37 -2.65 -21.31
N LEU A 159 -7.26 -2.48 -20.32
CA LEU A 159 -8.13 -1.30 -20.21
C LEU A 159 -7.34 -0.01 -19.95
N GLN A 160 -6.38 -0.03 -19.02
CA GLN A 160 -5.52 1.12 -18.73
C GLN A 160 -4.72 1.54 -19.97
N PHE A 161 -4.18 0.57 -20.71
CA PHE A 161 -3.44 0.85 -21.93
C PHE A 161 -4.35 1.38 -23.05
N ALA A 162 -5.57 0.84 -23.18
CA ALA A 162 -6.58 1.35 -24.11
C ALA A 162 -6.90 2.82 -23.82
N ARG A 163 -7.14 3.18 -22.56
CA ARG A 163 -7.40 4.57 -22.16
C ARG A 163 -6.21 5.48 -22.43
N TYR A 164 -5.00 5.04 -22.06
CA TYR A 164 -3.76 5.80 -22.28
C TYR A 164 -3.55 6.16 -23.75
N ILE A 165 -3.66 5.18 -24.65
CA ILE A 165 -3.49 5.42 -26.10
C ILE A 165 -4.59 6.35 -26.63
N GLN A 166 -5.82 6.25 -26.12
CA GLN A 166 -6.90 7.16 -26.49
C GLN A 166 -6.56 8.60 -26.08
N ASP A 167 -6.22 8.81 -24.82
CA ASP A 167 -5.89 10.14 -24.28
C ASP A 167 -4.68 10.75 -24.99
N SER A 168 -3.71 9.92 -25.38
CA SER A 168 -2.56 10.30 -26.20
C SER A 168 -2.96 10.76 -27.60
N ASN A 169 -3.85 10.01 -28.27
CA ASN A 169 -4.37 10.39 -29.58
C ASN A 169 -5.19 11.69 -29.56
N HIS A 170 -5.84 12.01 -28.43
CA HIS A 170 -6.58 13.25 -28.24
C HIS A 170 -5.71 14.42 -27.75
N GLY A 171 -4.39 14.24 -27.65
CA GLY A 171 -3.46 15.29 -27.23
C GLY A 171 -3.65 15.76 -25.79
N ARG A 172 -4.31 14.97 -24.93
CA ARG A 172 -4.61 15.36 -23.54
C ARG A 172 -3.35 15.49 -22.67
N PHE A 173 -2.22 14.92 -23.10
CA PHE A 173 -0.92 15.07 -22.44
C PHE A 173 -0.12 16.31 -22.90
N ALA A 174 -0.54 16.97 -23.97
CA ALA A 174 0.16 18.12 -24.55
C ALA A 174 -0.60 19.44 -24.31
N GLN A 175 -0.99 19.73 -23.06
CA GLN A 175 -1.39 21.10 -22.73
C GLN A 175 -0.14 21.95 -22.51
N LYS A 176 0.29 22.64 -23.57
CA LYS A 176 1.18 23.80 -23.44
C LYS A 176 0.44 24.84 -22.57
N PRO A 177 1.09 25.46 -21.56
CA PRO A 177 0.44 26.49 -20.76
C PRO A 177 -0.11 27.59 -21.71
N PRO A 178 -1.32 28.12 -21.47
CA PRO A 178 -1.90 29.15 -22.30
C PRO A 178 -0.98 30.37 -22.29
N ASN A 179 -0.39 30.66 -23.45
CA ASN A 179 0.48 31.79 -23.64
C ASN A 179 -0.24 33.10 -23.28
N THR A 180 0.48 33.93 -22.54
CA THR A 180 0.31 35.38 -22.43
C THR A 180 0.11 36.03 -23.81
N PRO A 181 -0.78 37.02 -23.98
CA PRO A 181 -1.03 37.61 -25.30
C PRO A 181 -0.04 38.74 -25.60
N ALA A 182 0.67 38.62 -26.71
CA ALA A 182 1.19 39.70 -27.57
C ALA A 182 2.02 39.03 -28.68
N ARG A 183 1.97 39.37 -29.96
CA ARG A 183 1.31 40.42 -30.73
C ARG A 183 1.50 39.98 -32.20
N THR A 184 0.45 40.10 -33.00
CA THR A 184 0.44 39.93 -34.45
C THR A 184 1.48 40.84 -35.11
N GLU A 185 2.42 40.31 -35.90
CA GLU A 185 2.92 40.92 -37.16
C GLU A 185 3.39 39.81 -38.13
N GLN A 186 2.43 39.45 -38.98
CA GLN A 186 2.48 39.05 -40.40
C GLN A 186 3.83 39.11 -41.16
N SER A 187 4.12 38.04 -41.91
CA SER A 187 4.61 37.97 -43.32
C SER A 187 5.87 37.11 -43.57
N ASP A 188 5.65 35.96 -44.22
CA ASP A 188 6.58 35.04 -44.93
C ASP A 188 7.41 35.70 -46.07
N PRO A 189 8.23 34.96 -46.88
CA PRO A 189 9.26 33.94 -46.58
C PRO A 189 10.55 34.14 -47.42
N SER A 190 11.68 33.49 -47.12
CA SER A 190 12.67 33.04 -48.15
C SER A 190 13.85 32.22 -47.59
N ILE A 191 13.91 30.96 -48.05
CA ILE A 191 15.02 30.22 -48.68
C ILE A 191 16.46 30.76 -48.46
N VAL A 192 17.37 29.90 -47.97
CA VAL A 192 18.65 29.46 -48.58
C VAL A 192 19.56 28.87 -47.47
N ALA A 193 19.94 27.59 -47.60
CA ALA A 193 21.19 27.03 -47.07
C ALA A 193 22.29 27.22 -48.15
N PRO A 194 23.61 27.32 -47.87
CA PRO A 194 24.38 26.16 -47.35
C PRO A 194 25.67 26.49 -46.54
N ASP A 195 26.28 25.42 -46.03
CA ASP A 195 27.73 25.16 -45.82
C ASP A 195 28.66 26.23 -45.21
N GLN A 196 29.41 25.86 -44.15
CA GLN A 196 30.79 25.39 -44.30
C GLN A 196 31.42 24.97 -42.97
N ALA A 197 32.13 23.84 -43.06
CA ALA A 197 33.07 23.26 -42.11
C ALA A 197 34.30 24.14 -41.85
N TYR A 198 34.93 23.98 -40.68
CA TYR A 198 36.37 23.83 -40.35
C TYR A 198 36.37 23.59 -38.82
N GLY A 199 36.86 22.48 -38.23
CA GLY A 199 38.24 21.98 -38.22
C GLY A 199 39.10 22.84 -37.28
N VAL A 200 39.97 22.38 -36.39
CA VAL A 200 40.62 21.11 -36.03
C VAL A 200 41.53 21.47 -34.82
N GLU A 201 41.84 20.50 -33.93
CA GLU A 201 42.98 20.42 -32.98
C GLU A 201 43.12 21.47 -31.85
N GLY A 202 43.62 21.14 -30.65
CA GLY A 202 44.19 19.90 -30.15
C GLY A 202 44.88 20.10 -28.78
N GLN A 203 45.00 18.98 -28.07
CA GLN A 203 46.10 18.56 -27.18
C GLN A 203 46.28 19.12 -25.75
N GLN A 204 46.16 18.16 -24.81
CA GLN A 204 47.13 17.74 -23.76
C GLN A 204 47.48 18.76 -22.65
N SER A 205 47.75 18.39 -21.39
CA SER A 205 48.08 17.12 -20.74
C SER A 205 48.03 17.25 -19.20
N SER A 206 47.63 16.15 -18.53
CA SER A 206 48.31 15.46 -17.41
C SER A 206 48.63 16.17 -16.07
N GLN A 207 48.08 15.70 -14.93
CA GLN A 207 48.61 14.71 -13.93
C GLN A 207 49.29 15.37 -12.72
N ASP A 208 48.69 15.36 -11.51
CA ASP A 208 48.81 14.36 -10.39
C ASP A 208 49.81 14.88 -9.30
N PRO A 209 50.02 14.23 -8.13
CA PRO A 209 49.11 13.89 -7.01
C PRO A 209 49.74 14.15 -5.60
N ASP A 210 49.09 13.62 -4.53
CA ASP A 210 49.63 13.25 -3.19
C ASP A 210 50.00 14.36 -2.17
N THR A 211 49.91 14.26 -0.83
CA THR A 211 49.60 13.20 0.17
C THR A 211 49.41 13.88 1.54
N SER A 212 48.61 13.30 2.47
CA SER A 212 49.02 12.98 3.87
C SER A 212 47.86 12.94 4.89
N SER A 213 47.89 11.85 5.64
CA SER A 213 47.07 11.39 6.77
C SER A 213 47.32 12.07 8.11
N LEU A 214 46.37 12.00 9.05
CA LEU A 214 46.56 11.37 10.37
C LEU A 214 45.22 11.19 11.11
N GLY A 215 45.00 10.03 11.73
CA GLY A 215 43.86 9.75 12.61
C GLY A 215 44.13 10.08 14.09
N THR A 216 43.12 9.90 14.96
CA THR A 216 43.16 9.16 16.25
C THR A 216 41.85 9.33 17.04
N GLU A 217 41.21 8.19 17.28
CA GLU A 217 40.45 7.66 18.43
C GLU A 217 39.68 8.55 19.45
N SER A 218 38.40 8.17 19.60
CA SER A 218 37.72 7.69 20.82
C SER A 218 37.55 8.61 22.05
N GLN A 219 36.29 8.95 22.37
CA GLN A 219 35.79 8.93 23.75
C GLN A 219 34.25 8.84 23.81
N ALA A 220 33.77 8.04 24.76
CA ALA A 220 32.37 7.68 24.97
C ALA A 220 31.70 8.52 26.07
N SER A 221 30.38 8.74 25.86
CA SER A 221 29.30 8.95 26.85
C SER A 221 29.25 10.28 27.63
N PRO A 222 28.14 10.58 28.35
CA PRO A 222 26.69 10.52 28.01
C PRO A 222 25.97 11.85 28.38
N LEU A 223 24.72 12.09 27.95
CA LEU A 223 23.69 13.04 28.48
C LEU A 223 22.73 13.35 27.29
N GLY A 224 21.41 13.20 27.32
CA GLY A 224 20.48 13.24 28.43
C GLY A 224 19.80 14.62 28.53
N HIS A 225 19.17 15.15 27.47
CA HIS A 225 18.26 16.30 27.57
C HIS A 225 17.13 16.28 26.50
N THR A 226 15.91 16.10 27.00
CA THR A 226 14.65 16.78 26.67
C THR A 226 14.55 17.44 25.28
N LEU A 227 13.79 16.82 24.38
CA LEU A 227 13.22 17.50 23.21
C LEU A 227 11.90 18.16 23.63
N GLU A 228 11.99 19.43 23.97
CA GLU A 228 10.87 20.36 23.94
C GLU A 228 10.46 20.58 22.47
N PRO A 229 9.17 20.51 22.09
CA PRO A 229 8.77 20.70 20.70
C PRO A 229 8.81 22.18 20.33
N THR A 230 9.77 22.56 19.49
CA THR A 230 9.83 23.87 18.83
C THR A 230 8.57 24.10 17.97
N PRO A 231 7.94 25.28 18.01
CA PRO A 231 6.77 25.58 17.19
C PRO A 231 7.13 25.63 15.71
N ILE A 232 6.33 24.97 14.88
CA ILE A 232 6.40 25.05 13.41
C ILE A 232 6.13 26.51 12.99
N PRO A 233 6.95 27.12 12.11
CA PRO A 233 6.69 28.46 11.60
C PRO A 233 5.42 28.47 10.76
N VAL A 234 4.46 29.30 11.15
CA VAL A 234 3.24 29.59 10.40
C VAL A 234 3.65 30.24 9.08
N LEU A 235 3.51 29.49 7.98
CA LEU A 235 3.70 30.00 6.63
C LEU A 235 2.40 30.68 6.21
N ASP A 236 2.43 32.00 6.21
CA ASP A 236 1.34 32.88 5.80
C ASP A 236 1.09 32.70 4.29
N HIS A 237 0.03 31.95 3.94
CA HIS A 237 -0.38 31.75 2.56
C HIS A 237 -1.80 32.27 2.34
N LYS A 238 -1.86 33.55 2.02
CA LYS A 238 -2.99 34.18 1.35
C LYS A 238 -2.92 33.95 -0.17
N VAL A 239 -2.89 32.70 -0.63
CA VAL A 239 -3.23 32.33 -2.02
C VAL A 239 -3.67 30.86 -2.03
N GLY A 240 -4.98 30.61 -2.04
CA GLY A 240 -5.54 29.28 -2.23
C GLY A 240 -6.93 29.42 -2.80
N GLY A 241 -7.10 29.10 -4.08
CA GLY A 241 -8.44 29.05 -4.69
C GLY A 241 -9.31 27.98 -4.02
N PRO A 242 -10.64 28.06 -4.18
CA PRO A 242 -11.61 27.20 -3.49
C PRO A 242 -11.37 25.69 -3.70
N ALA A 243 -10.76 25.30 -4.82
CA ALA A 243 -10.42 23.90 -5.12
C ALA A 243 -9.31 23.31 -4.23
N VAL A 244 -8.33 24.11 -3.81
CA VAL A 244 -7.20 23.62 -2.97
C VAL A 244 -7.67 23.40 -1.53
N SER A 245 -8.55 24.28 -1.03
CA SER A 245 -9.15 24.12 0.30
C SER A 245 -10.08 22.90 0.35
N GLN A 246 -10.86 22.66 -0.71
CA GLN A 246 -11.74 21.49 -0.79
C GLN A 246 -10.94 20.17 -0.84
N GLN A 247 -9.87 20.12 -1.64
CA GLN A 247 -9.00 18.94 -1.72
C GLN A 247 -8.29 18.65 -0.38
N LEU A 248 -7.88 19.69 0.36
CA LEU A 248 -7.30 19.56 1.69
C LEU A 248 -8.33 19.04 2.71
N GLU A 249 -9.58 19.52 2.64
CA GLU A 249 -10.66 19.07 3.51
C GLU A 249 -11.05 17.61 3.24
N GLU A 250 -11.12 17.20 1.98
CA GLU A 250 -11.35 15.80 1.59
C GLU A 250 -10.22 14.88 2.04
N THR A 251 -8.97 15.34 1.92
CA THR A 251 -7.78 14.61 2.40
C THR A 251 -7.82 14.45 3.92
N ASN A 252 -8.15 15.51 4.66
CA ASN A 252 -8.27 15.45 6.11
C ASN A 252 -9.42 14.53 6.56
N ARG A 253 -10.56 14.58 5.86
CA ARG A 253 -11.70 13.68 6.11
C ARG A 253 -11.32 12.22 5.87
N PHE A 254 -10.57 11.96 4.81
CA PHE A 254 -10.04 10.63 4.50
C PHE A 254 -9.06 10.15 5.57
N LEU A 255 -8.14 11.00 6.05
CA LEU A 255 -7.20 10.66 7.12
C LEU A 255 -7.90 10.28 8.43
N VAL A 256 -8.93 11.05 8.83
CA VAL A 256 -9.74 10.73 10.02
C VAL A 256 -10.47 9.40 9.85
N PHE A 257 -11.02 9.15 8.65
CA PHE A 257 -11.68 7.89 8.33
C PHE A 257 -10.70 6.70 8.35
N ALA A 258 -9.52 6.86 7.75
CA ALA A 258 -8.45 5.86 7.74
C ALA A 258 -7.97 5.53 9.16
N GLN A 259 -7.78 6.54 10.02
CA GLN A 259 -7.44 6.34 11.42
C GLN A 259 -8.52 5.53 12.16
N LYS A 260 -9.80 5.82 11.90
CA LYS A 260 -10.92 5.07 12.48
C LYS A 260 -10.97 3.62 11.99
N LEU A 261 -10.70 3.37 10.72
CA LEU A 261 -10.63 2.02 10.15
C LEU A 261 -9.45 1.22 10.69
N LEU A 262 -8.25 1.81 10.74
CA LEU A 262 -7.07 1.18 11.34
C LEU A 262 -7.32 0.79 12.79
N ARG A 263 -8.03 1.64 13.55
CA ARG A 263 -8.48 1.32 14.91
C ARG A 263 -9.41 0.10 14.96
N ILE A 264 -10.41 0.04 14.09
CA ILE A 264 -11.34 -1.10 14.02
C ILE A 264 -10.58 -2.38 13.66
N ILE A 265 -9.71 -2.32 12.65
CA ILE A 265 -8.89 -3.47 12.22
C ILE A 265 -7.98 -3.94 13.35
N GLY A 266 -7.30 -3.01 14.04
CA GLY A 266 -6.48 -3.32 15.21
C GLY A 266 -7.28 -4.01 16.31
N GLN A 267 -8.47 -3.49 16.65
CA GLN A 267 -9.37 -4.09 17.63
C GLN A 267 -9.84 -5.50 17.22
N THR A 268 -10.19 -5.70 15.94
CA THR A 268 -10.66 -6.99 15.42
C THR A 268 -9.55 -8.03 15.36
N LEU A 269 -8.35 -7.67 14.90
CA LEU A 269 -7.18 -8.56 14.87
C LEU A 269 -6.79 -8.99 16.27
N LEU A 270 -6.73 -8.03 17.20
CA LEU A 270 -6.41 -8.32 18.59
C LEU A 270 -7.46 -9.24 19.22
N SER A 271 -8.75 -8.92 19.03
CA SER A 271 -9.86 -9.77 19.51
C SER A 271 -9.86 -11.17 18.90
N SER A 272 -9.54 -11.30 17.61
CA SER A 272 -9.51 -12.59 16.89
C SER A 272 -8.33 -13.46 17.34
N HIS A 273 -7.12 -12.89 17.40
CA HIS A 273 -5.92 -13.56 17.92
C HIS A 273 -6.14 -14.08 19.35
N TYR A 274 -6.82 -13.29 20.19
CA TYR A 274 -7.09 -13.70 21.57
C TYR A 274 -8.21 -14.73 21.71
N ASN A 275 -9.27 -14.66 20.90
CA ASN A 275 -10.30 -15.72 20.88
C ASN A 275 -9.72 -17.06 20.40
N ALA A 276 -8.79 -17.05 19.46
CA ALA A 276 -8.08 -18.26 19.01
C ALA A 276 -7.17 -18.86 20.10
N ASN A 277 -6.62 -18.02 21.00
CA ASN A 277 -5.72 -18.42 22.09
C ASN A 277 -6.40 -18.53 23.47
N ARG A 278 -7.74 -18.67 23.49
CA ARG A 278 -8.57 -18.70 24.71
C ARG A 278 -8.34 -19.92 25.64
N ASN A 279 -7.43 -20.83 25.28
CA ASN A 279 -7.14 -22.05 26.04
C ASN A 279 -6.30 -21.83 27.31
N THR A 280 -5.74 -20.64 27.53
CA THR A 280 -5.06 -20.31 28.79
C THR A 280 -6.05 -19.57 29.70
N GLY A 281 -6.47 -20.15 30.83
CA GLY A 281 -7.37 -19.53 31.82
C GLY A 281 -6.82 -18.28 32.54
N SER A 282 -5.89 -17.56 31.90
CA SER A 282 -5.25 -16.33 32.36
C SER A 282 -5.68 -15.18 31.47
N TYR A 283 -6.16 -14.09 32.06
CA TYR A 283 -6.51 -12.86 31.35
C TYR A 283 -5.54 -11.76 31.72
N SER A 284 -4.91 -11.19 30.69
CA SER A 284 -3.92 -10.14 30.84
C SER A 284 -4.49 -8.81 30.34
N SER A 285 -4.11 -7.74 31.03
CA SER A 285 -4.34 -6.35 30.61
C SER A 285 -3.83 -6.03 29.21
N TYR A 286 -2.85 -6.78 28.68
CA TYR A 286 -2.33 -6.60 27.33
C TYR A 286 -3.24 -7.19 26.24
N ARG A 287 -4.35 -7.80 26.67
CA ARG A 287 -5.34 -8.41 25.78
C ARG A 287 -6.53 -7.49 25.46
N THR A 288 -6.67 -6.38 26.18
CA THR A 288 -7.85 -5.51 26.12
C THR A 288 -7.47 -4.06 25.83
N THR A 289 -8.10 -3.49 24.82
CA THR A 289 -7.96 -2.06 24.48
C THR A 289 -9.07 -1.22 25.11
N ASN A 290 -8.82 0.08 25.29
CA ASN A 290 -9.87 1.04 25.62
C ASN A 290 -10.73 1.41 24.38
N ASP A 291 -11.65 2.36 24.54
CA ASP A 291 -12.51 2.87 23.45
C ASP A 291 -11.72 3.58 22.35
N GLU A 292 -10.53 4.06 22.67
CA GLU A 292 -9.61 4.70 21.73
C GLU A 292 -8.77 3.67 20.96
N GLY A 293 -8.84 2.38 21.32
CA GLY A 293 -8.03 1.31 20.74
C GLY A 293 -6.61 1.25 21.30
N GLU A 294 -6.33 1.99 22.36
CA GLU A 294 -5.03 2.00 23.03
C GLU A 294 -4.89 0.82 23.99
N LEU A 295 -3.64 0.46 24.29
CA LEU A 295 -3.30 -0.58 25.26
C LEU A 295 -2.80 0.05 26.57
N PRO A 296 -2.97 -0.61 27.73
CA PRO A 296 -2.64 -0.01 29.03
C PRO A 296 -1.21 0.52 29.15
N TRP A 297 -0.23 -0.18 28.57
CA TRP A 297 1.18 0.26 28.61
C TRP A 297 1.42 1.58 27.86
N MET A 298 0.56 1.94 26.90
CA MET A 298 0.65 3.22 26.18
C MET A 298 0.34 4.41 27.09
N ARG A 299 -0.32 4.17 28.23
CA ARG A 299 -0.59 5.16 29.29
C ARG A 299 0.24 4.90 30.56
N ASN A 300 1.37 4.19 30.42
CA ASN A 300 2.26 3.82 31.52
C ASN A 300 1.59 2.98 32.63
N LEU A 301 0.52 2.23 32.31
CA LEU A 301 -0.08 1.31 33.29
C LEU A 301 0.72 0.00 33.36
N PRO A 302 0.92 -0.55 34.58
CA PRO A 302 1.73 -1.73 34.79
C PRO A 302 1.03 -2.98 34.24
N PHE A 303 1.80 -3.88 33.62
CA PHE A 303 1.25 -5.17 33.20
C PHE A 303 0.60 -5.90 34.38
N ILE A 304 -0.65 -6.31 34.21
CA ILE A 304 -1.36 -7.22 35.12
C ILE A 304 -1.90 -8.43 34.38
N ASP A 305 -1.91 -9.55 35.10
CA ASP A 305 -2.53 -10.82 34.75
C ASP A 305 -3.42 -11.27 35.91
N GLY A 306 -4.62 -11.76 35.62
CA GLY A 306 -5.56 -12.18 36.65
C GLY A 306 -5.83 -13.68 36.62
N ASP A 307 -6.13 -14.21 37.82
CA ASP A 307 -6.47 -15.61 37.99
C ASP A 307 -7.84 -15.97 37.40
N SER A 308 -8.03 -17.21 36.96
CA SER A 308 -9.29 -17.71 36.36
C SER A 308 -10.56 -17.44 37.16
N ASN A 309 -10.44 -17.09 38.44
CA ASN A 309 -11.55 -16.85 39.37
C ASN A 309 -11.94 -15.36 39.49
N CYS A 310 -11.33 -14.47 38.70
CA CYS A 310 -11.58 -13.03 38.77
C CYS A 310 -11.37 -12.44 40.18
N SER A 311 -10.45 -13.04 40.94
CA SER A 311 -10.32 -12.79 42.39
C SER A 311 -9.04 -12.07 42.78
N SER A 312 -8.01 -12.08 41.94
CA SER A 312 -6.77 -11.36 42.20
C SER A 312 -5.95 -11.06 40.93
N PHE A 313 -5.11 -10.03 41.02
CA PHE A 313 -4.14 -9.65 39.98
C PHE A 313 -2.71 -9.98 40.40
N ARG A 314 -1.88 -10.29 39.40
CA ARG A 314 -0.43 -10.45 39.50
C ARG A 314 0.24 -9.51 38.50
N PRO A 315 1.07 -8.56 38.98
CA PRO A 315 1.27 -8.16 40.38
C PRO A 315 0.00 -7.56 40.99
N ARG A 316 -0.04 -7.45 42.34
CA ARG A 316 -1.12 -6.74 43.03
C ARG A 316 -1.06 -5.25 42.68
N LEU A 317 -2.20 -4.69 42.34
CA LEU A 317 -2.33 -3.26 42.03
C LEU A 317 -2.33 -2.43 43.31
N THR A 318 -1.61 -1.31 43.26
CA THR A 318 -1.80 -0.20 44.18
C THR A 318 -3.10 0.54 43.84
N ASP A 319 -3.65 1.28 44.81
CA ASP A 319 -4.87 2.07 44.62
C ASP A 319 -4.76 3.05 43.43
N PRO A 320 -3.67 3.82 43.22
CA PRO A 320 -3.55 4.69 42.04
C PRO A 320 -3.47 3.92 40.72
N GLU A 321 -2.84 2.75 40.67
CA GLU A 321 -2.79 1.93 39.46
C GLU A 321 -4.18 1.36 39.12
N LEU A 322 -4.93 0.92 40.14
CA LEU A 322 -6.30 0.45 39.97
C LEU A 322 -7.21 1.56 39.44
N VAL A 323 -7.11 2.77 40.01
CA VAL A 323 -7.81 3.96 39.50
C VAL A 323 -7.42 4.26 38.05
N GLY A 324 -6.12 4.18 37.73
CA GLY A 324 -5.60 4.35 36.39
C GLY A 324 -6.26 3.40 35.39
N TYR A 325 -6.38 2.12 35.75
CA TYR A 325 -7.08 1.12 34.94
C TYR A 325 -8.58 1.36 34.79
N LEU A 326 -9.27 1.76 35.86
CA LEU A 326 -10.70 2.08 35.81
C LEU A 326 -10.97 3.27 34.88
N LYS A 327 -10.15 4.34 35.00
CA LYS A 327 -10.21 5.52 34.12
C LYS A 327 -9.87 5.14 32.68
N PHE A 328 -8.84 4.33 32.47
CA PHE A 328 -8.40 3.91 31.14
C PHE A 328 -9.48 3.17 30.35
N TYR A 329 -10.24 2.28 31.01
CA TYR A 329 -11.32 1.54 30.37
C TYR A 329 -12.69 2.21 30.45
N SER A 330 -12.79 3.38 31.09
CA SER A 330 -14.04 4.08 31.37
C SER A 330 -15.05 3.19 32.11
N ILE A 331 -14.59 2.45 33.12
CA ILE A 331 -15.41 1.55 33.94
C ILE A 331 -15.39 1.98 35.41
N GLY A 332 -16.50 1.71 36.12
CA GLY A 332 -16.53 1.91 37.58
C GLY A 332 -16.48 3.37 38.01
N SER A 333 -17.14 4.28 37.28
CA SER A 333 -17.22 5.71 37.62
C SER A 333 -17.68 5.97 39.06
N GLY A 334 -18.57 5.15 39.62
CA GLY A 334 -19.01 5.24 41.02
C GLY A 334 -18.07 4.62 42.07
N LEU A 335 -16.86 4.22 41.67
CA LEU A 335 -15.81 3.63 42.53
C LEU A 335 -14.66 4.60 42.80
N ILE A 336 -14.65 5.73 42.09
CA ILE A 336 -13.66 6.81 42.20
C ILE A 336 -14.39 8.03 42.77
N GLU A 337 -13.79 8.70 43.74
CA GLU A 337 -14.31 9.96 44.27
C GLU A 337 -14.17 11.07 43.23
N GLU A 338 -15.26 11.81 42.95
CA GLU A 338 -15.25 12.85 41.91
C GLU A 338 -14.37 14.06 42.27
N GLU A 339 -14.23 14.37 43.56
CA GLU A 339 -13.49 15.55 44.02
C GLU A 339 -11.97 15.31 44.10
N THR A 340 -11.55 14.13 44.55
CA THR A 340 -10.13 13.78 44.77
C THR A 340 -9.56 12.97 43.60
N GLY A 341 -10.42 12.28 42.85
CA GLY A 341 -10.00 11.35 41.80
C GLY A 341 -9.41 10.05 42.33
N ASP A 342 -9.54 9.80 43.64
CA ASP A 342 -9.01 8.66 44.37
C ASP A 342 -10.02 7.51 44.49
N LEU A 343 -9.53 6.33 44.83
CA LEU A 343 -10.37 5.15 45.04
C LEU A 343 -11.18 5.30 46.33
N ILE A 344 -12.49 5.06 46.27
CA ILE A 344 -13.31 4.99 47.48
C ILE A 344 -12.83 3.81 48.32
N HIS A 345 -12.23 4.07 49.49
CA HIS A 345 -11.55 3.05 50.30
C HIS A 345 -12.41 1.81 50.62
N THR A 346 -13.72 1.98 50.81
CA THR A 346 -14.65 0.86 51.10
C THR A 346 -14.99 0.01 49.89
N LYS A 347 -14.66 0.47 48.67
CA LYS A 347 -15.05 -0.17 47.39
C LYS A 347 -13.88 -0.81 46.64
N LYS A 348 -12.69 -0.90 47.24
CA LYS A 348 -11.52 -1.49 46.58
C LYS A 348 -11.77 -2.90 46.01
N ALA A 349 -12.37 -3.79 46.79
CA ALA A 349 -12.69 -5.15 46.33
C ALA A 349 -13.69 -5.17 45.16
N GLU A 350 -14.63 -4.21 45.13
CA GLU A 350 -15.59 -4.05 44.03
C GLU A 350 -14.89 -3.56 42.76
N ALA A 351 -13.94 -2.62 42.90
CA ALA A 351 -13.11 -2.11 41.81
C ALA A 351 -12.22 -3.20 41.20
N GLU A 352 -11.54 -3.99 42.03
CA GLU A 352 -10.72 -5.11 41.58
C GLU A 352 -11.58 -6.14 40.83
N LYS A 353 -12.73 -6.51 41.39
CA LYS A 353 -13.68 -7.44 40.75
C LYS A 353 -14.20 -6.89 39.43
N ARG A 354 -14.49 -5.59 39.34
CA ARG A 354 -15.00 -4.94 38.12
C ARG A 354 -13.95 -4.97 37.01
N LEU A 355 -12.70 -4.62 37.33
CA LEU A 355 -11.59 -4.69 36.38
C LEU A 355 -11.35 -6.14 35.93
N ALA A 356 -11.32 -7.11 36.85
CA ALA A 356 -11.11 -8.51 36.52
C ALA A 356 -12.20 -9.06 35.59
N THR A 357 -13.47 -8.71 35.88
CA THR A 357 -14.60 -9.08 35.03
C THR A 357 -14.48 -8.48 33.63
N PHE A 358 -14.06 -7.21 33.52
CA PHE A 358 -13.84 -6.55 32.23
C PHE A 358 -12.72 -7.21 31.42
N LEU A 359 -11.59 -7.54 32.07
CA LEU A 359 -10.47 -8.21 31.41
C LEU A 359 -10.81 -9.64 30.97
N PHE A 360 -11.68 -10.34 31.72
CA PHE A 360 -12.09 -11.70 31.41
C PHE A 360 -13.12 -11.77 30.27
N TRP A 361 -14.17 -10.94 30.34
CA TRP A 361 -15.29 -11.00 29.39
C TRP A 361 -15.18 -10.00 28.24
N GLY A 362 -14.25 -9.05 28.32
CA GLY A 362 -14.25 -7.86 27.46
C GLY A 362 -15.45 -6.96 27.76
N ARG A 363 -15.75 -6.04 26.83
CA ARG A 363 -17.04 -5.34 26.87
C ARG A 363 -18.17 -6.35 26.63
N PRO A 364 -19.25 -6.34 27.44
CA PRO A 364 -20.46 -7.04 27.05
C PRO A 364 -20.89 -6.51 25.68
N ALA A 365 -20.99 -7.40 24.69
CA ALA A 365 -21.54 -7.07 23.40
C ALA A 365 -23.00 -6.64 23.62
N PHE A 366 -23.24 -5.34 23.48
CA PHE A 366 -24.52 -4.64 23.64
C PHE A 366 -25.05 -4.50 25.09
N PRO A 367 -25.35 -3.26 25.54
CA PRO A 367 -26.35 -3.10 26.58
C PRO A 367 -27.70 -3.46 25.96
N HIS A 368 -28.39 -4.46 26.50
CA HIS A 368 -29.83 -4.54 26.35
C HIS A 368 -30.41 -3.22 26.90
N ALA A 369 -30.90 -2.38 26.00
CA ALA A 369 -31.82 -1.33 26.37
C ALA A 369 -33.03 -2.00 27.04
N MET A 370 -33.23 -1.68 28.32
CA MET A 370 -34.55 -1.72 28.94
C MET A 370 -35.13 -0.32 28.91
#